data_AF-A0A2I0D2D6-F1
#
_entry.id   AF-A0A2I0D2D6-F1
#
_cell.length_a   1.000
_cell.length_b   1.000
_cell.length_c   1.000
_cell.angle_alpha   90.00
_cell.angle_beta   90.00
_cell.angle_gamma   90.00
#
_symmetry.space_group_name_H-M   'P 1'
#
loop_
_entity.id
_entity.type
_entity.pdbx_description
1 polymer ?
#
loop_
_entity_poly.entity_id
_entity_poly.type
_entity_poly.pdbx_seq_one_letter_code
_entity_poly.pdbx_strand_id
1 'polypeptide(L)'
;MVIVITVFNTPDSDPAMKMKILHEALETSQYVIISKKYPCTVLLEDFPFYKRIRAKGYVNDLRLEFEFKSEVTRRAWAEFKKVGIRPPAFVPPSGDPAHAPGEADA
;
A
#
# COMPACT_ATOMS: atom_id res chain seq x y z
N MET A 1 -9.26 -14.81 -13.17
CA MET A 1 -9.90 -13.47 -13.05
C MET A 1 -8.88 -12.49 -12.49
N VAL A 2 -9.11 -11.17 -12.52
CA VAL A 2 -8.10 -10.18 -12.10
C VAL A 2 -8.48 -9.55 -10.76
N ILE A 3 -7.51 -9.52 -9.83
CA ILE A 3 -7.65 -8.85 -8.54
C ILE A 3 -6.59 -7.77 -8.43
N VAL A 4 -6.98 -6.63 -7.85
CA VAL A 4 -6.08 -5.53 -7.55
C VAL A 4 -5.98 -5.33 -6.05
N ILE A 5 -4.74 -5.33 -5.55
CA ILE A 5 -4.38 -5.07 -4.16
C ILE A 5 -3.80 -3.67 -4.11
N THR A 6 -4.24 -2.85 -3.15
CA THR A 6 -3.75 -1.47 -2.99
C THR A 6 -3.17 -1.28 -1.61
N VAL A 7 -1.98 -0.72 -1.53
CA VAL A 7 -1.33 -0.33 -0.27
C VAL A 7 -0.95 1.15 -0.34
N PHE A 8 -1.06 1.82 0.80
CA PHE A 8 -0.68 3.23 0.95
C PHE A 8 0.54 3.32 1.85
N ASN A 9 1.50 4.16 1.48
CA ASN A 9 2.76 4.34 2.19
C ASN A 9 3.13 5.83 2.31
N THR A 10 3.99 6.15 3.26
CA THR A 10 4.60 7.49 3.37
C THR A 10 5.36 7.89 2.08
N PRO A 11 5.35 9.16 1.66
CA PRO A 11 6.04 9.61 0.45
C PRO A 11 7.56 9.40 0.48
N ASP A 12 8.18 9.49 1.66
CA ASP A 12 9.65 9.59 1.81
C ASP A 12 10.42 8.28 1.57
N SER A 13 9.75 7.13 1.55
CA SER A 13 10.44 5.84 1.38
C SER A 13 10.62 5.44 -0.09
N ASP A 14 11.68 4.66 -0.35
CA ASP A 14 12.12 4.22 -1.67
C ASP A 14 10.97 3.57 -2.48
N PRO A 15 10.56 4.17 -3.61
CA PRO A 15 9.49 3.64 -4.46
C PRO A 15 9.82 2.27 -5.06
N ALA A 16 11.07 2.05 -5.49
CA ALA A 16 11.48 0.81 -6.14
C ALA A 16 11.43 -0.36 -5.16
N MET A 17 11.92 -0.13 -3.93
CA MET A 17 11.85 -1.10 -2.85
C MET A 17 10.41 -1.47 -2.50
N LYS A 18 9.51 -0.47 -2.42
CA LYS A 18 8.10 -0.75 -2.11
C LYS A 18 7.44 -1.60 -3.19
N MET A 19 7.68 -1.28 -4.47
CA MET A 19 7.16 -2.05 -5.59
C MET A 19 7.68 -3.47 -5.59
N LYS A 20 8.98 -3.66 -5.34
CA LYS A 20 9.62 -4.97 -5.27
C LYS A 20 9.01 -5.85 -4.18
N ILE A 21 8.88 -5.34 -2.96
CA ILE A 21 8.29 -6.09 -1.84
C ILE A 21 6.85 -6.53 -2.15
N LEU A 22 6.04 -5.63 -2.71
CA LEU A 22 4.66 -5.96 -3.05
C LEU A 22 4.58 -6.97 -4.21
N HIS A 23 5.48 -6.85 -5.19
CA HIS A 23 5.61 -7.80 -6.29
C HIS A 23 5.98 -9.20 -5.79
N GLU A 24 7.01 -9.30 -4.95
CA GLU A 24 7.47 -10.57 -4.36
C GLU A 24 6.38 -11.20 -3.48
N ALA A 25 5.67 -10.42 -2.68
CA ALA A 25 4.55 -10.91 -1.87
C ALA A 25 3.40 -11.43 -2.74
N LEU A 26 3.13 -10.81 -3.88
CA LEU A 26 2.13 -11.24 -4.84
C LEU A 26 2.54 -12.55 -5.53
N GLU A 27 3.77 -12.61 -6.05
CA GLU A 27 4.28 -13.76 -6.82
C GLU A 27 4.45 -15.03 -5.98
N THR A 28 4.70 -14.88 -4.69
CA THR A 28 4.87 -16.01 -3.77
C THR A 28 3.57 -16.39 -3.05
N SER A 29 2.43 -15.87 -3.50
CA SER A 29 1.12 -16.24 -2.97
C SER A 29 0.60 -17.51 -3.64
N GLN A 30 0.04 -18.43 -2.86
CA GLN A 30 -0.52 -19.68 -3.39
C GLN A 30 -1.78 -19.47 -4.27
N TYR A 31 -2.42 -18.31 -4.17
CA TYR A 31 -3.69 -18.02 -4.84
C TYR A 31 -3.51 -17.39 -6.23
N VAL A 32 -2.30 -16.94 -6.57
CA VAL A 32 -2.02 -16.27 -7.84
C VAL A 32 -1.63 -17.28 -8.92
N ILE A 33 -2.10 -17.05 -10.14
CA ILE A 33 -1.68 -17.77 -11.34
C ILE A 33 -0.58 -16.96 -12.00
N ILE A 34 0.59 -17.58 -12.15
CA ILE A 34 1.75 -16.96 -12.80
C ILE A 34 2.06 -17.72 -14.09
N SER A 35 1.90 -17.05 -15.22
CA SER A 35 2.34 -17.57 -16.51
C SER A 35 2.60 -16.42 -17.48
N LYS A 36 3.21 -16.69 -18.63
CA LYS A 36 3.40 -15.68 -19.69
C LYS A 36 2.08 -15.00 -20.12
N LYS A 37 0.94 -15.69 -19.99
CA LYS A 37 -0.39 -15.16 -20.31
C LYS A 37 -1.00 -14.34 -19.16
N TYR A 38 -0.55 -14.57 -17.94
CA TYR A 38 -1.06 -13.96 -16.71
C TYR A 38 0.09 -13.37 -15.89
N PRO A 39 0.72 -12.27 -16.36
CA PRO A 39 1.80 -11.63 -15.62
C PRO A 39 1.26 -10.88 -14.41
N CYS A 40 2.05 -10.87 -13.32
CA CYS A 40 1.85 -9.97 -12.21
C CYS A 40 2.39 -8.58 -12.59
N THR A 41 1.65 -7.51 -12.26
CA THR A 41 2.13 -6.15 -12.51
C THR A 41 1.93 -5.26 -11.29
N VAL A 42 2.85 -4.32 -11.07
CA VAL A 42 2.77 -3.35 -9.98
C VAL A 42 2.82 -1.95 -10.56
N LEU A 43 1.92 -1.09 -10.08
CA LEU A 43 1.82 0.33 -10.44
C LEU A 43 2.06 1.17 -9.19
N LEU A 44 2.98 2.12 -9.28
CA LEU A 44 3.16 3.18 -8.29
C LEU A 44 2.45 4.44 -8.77
N GLU A 45 1.62 5.01 -7.91
CA GLU A 45 0.99 6.30 -8.10
C GLU A 45 1.51 7.24 -7.00
N ASP A 46 2.20 8.28 -7.42
CA ASP A 46 2.83 9.25 -6.54
C ASP A 46 1.88 10.42 -6.28
N PHE A 47 1.41 10.56 -5.04
CA PHE A 47 0.58 11.68 -4.62
C PHE A 47 1.36 12.56 -3.62
N PRO A 48 1.04 13.86 -3.51
CA PRO A 48 1.80 14.78 -2.66
C PRO A 48 1.92 14.36 -1.18
N PHE A 49 0.91 13.67 -0.64
CA PHE A 49 0.83 13.33 0.78
C PHE A 49 1.05 11.84 1.07
N TYR A 50 1.01 10.99 0.04
CA TYR A 50 1.16 9.55 0.19
C TYR A 50 1.53 8.91 -1.14
N LYS A 51 2.16 7.74 -1.08
CA LYS A 51 2.34 6.90 -2.26
C LYS A 51 1.31 5.79 -2.24
N ARG A 52 0.66 5.56 -3.37
CA ARG A 52 -0.29 4.46 -3.56
C ARG A 52 0.35 3.43 -4.48
N ILE A 53 0.37 2.18 -4.05
CA ILE A 53 0.95 1.09 -4.83
C ILE A 53 -0.12 0.05 -5.08
N ARG A 54 -0.32 -0.29 -6.35
CA ARG A 54 -1.33 -1.22 -6.82
C ARG A 54 -0.68 -2.44 -7.42
N ALA A 55 -0.93 -3.61 -6.87
CA ALA A 55 -0.52 -4.89 -7.42
C ALA A 55 -1.71 -5.53 -8.14
N LYS A 56 -1.52 -5.92 -9.39
CA LYS A 56 -2.49 -6.65 -10.18
C LYS A 56 -2.04 -8.09 -10.32
N GLY A 57 -2.86 -9.01 -9.81
CA GLY A 57 -2.65 -10.45 -9.88
C GLY A 57 -3.83 -11.16 -10.53
N TYR A 58 -3.56 -12.31 -11.13
CA TYR A 58 -4.60 -13.17 -11.69
C TYR A 58 -4.87 -14.32 -10.72
N VAL A 59 -6.12 -14.52 -10.33
CA VAL A 59 -6.52 -15.60 -9.40
C VAL A 59 -7.33 -16.67 -10.12
N ASN A 60 -7.25 -17.90 -9.60
CA ASN A 60 -7.98 -19.05 -10.12
C ASN A 60 -9.45 -19.04 -9.68
N ASP A 61 -9.71 -18.71 -8.42
CA ASP A 61 -11.06 -18.66 -7.82
C ASP A 61 -11.29 -17.30 -7.14
N LEU A 62 -12.40 -16.64 -7.46
CA LEU A 62 -12.81 -15.38 -6.83
C LEU A 62 -13.33 -15.58 -5.39
N ARG A 63 -13.77 -16.79 -5.03
CA ARG A 63 -14.22 -17.08 -3.67
C ARG A 63 -13.12 -16.87 -2.63
N LEU A 64 -11.86 -16.94 -3.07
CA LEU A 64 -10.66 -16.76 -2.25
C LEU A 64 -10.11 -15.33 -2.33
N GLU A 65 -10.85 -14.39 -2.91
CA GLU A 65 -10.40 -13.02 -3.13
C GLU A 65 -9.97 -12.34 -1.82
N PHE A 66 -10.76 -12.49 -0.75
CA PHE A 66 -10.48 -11.86 0.52
C PHE A 66 -9.28 -12.47 1.23
N GLU A 67 -9.15 -13.79 1.19
CA GLU A 67 -8.03 -14.55 1.71
C GLU A 67 -6.73 -14.14 1.00
N PHE A 68 -6.77 -14.10 -0.34
CA PHE A 68 -5.65 -13.65 -1.16
C PHE A 68 -5.23 -12.22 -0.84
N LYS A 69 -6.18 -11.27 -0.85
CA LYS A 69 -5.89 -9.88 -0.53
C LYS A 69 -5.29 -9.74 0.87
N SER A 70 -5.87 -10.42 1.85
CA SER A 70 -5.42 -10.34 3.25
C SER A 70 -4.04 -10.95 3.44
N GLU A 71 -3.76 -12.10 2.82
CA GLU A 71 -2.49 -12.80 2.91
C GLU A 71 -1.34 -11.98 2.30
N VAL A 72 -1.51 -11.50 1.07
CA VAL A 72 -0.51 -10.67 0.38
C VAL A 72 -0.31 -9.36 1.12
N THR A 73 -1.39 -8.69 1.56
CA THR A 73 -1.30 -7.43 2.30
C THR A 73 -0.53 -7.62 3.60
N ARG A 74 -0.83 -8.67 4.36
CA ARG A 74 -0.15 -8.97 5.63
C ARG A 74 1.35 -9.23 5.41
N ARG A 75 1.72 -9.97 4.38
CA ARG A 75 3.13 -10.25 4.07
C ARG A 75 3.88 -9.01 3.57
N ALA A 76 3.27 -8.24 2.69
CA ALA A 76 3.84 -6.98 2.22
C ALA A 76 4.10 -6.04 3.41
N TRP A 77 3.14 -5.88 4.33
CA TRP A 77 3.31 -5.06 5.53
C TRP A 77 4.37 -5.59 6.49
N ALA A 78 4.50 -6.91 6.63
CA ALA A 78 5.55 -7.51 7.44
C ALA A 78 6.94 -7.16 6.90
N GLU A 79 7.14 -7.23 5.58
CA GLU A 79 8.41 -6.83 4.95
C GLU A 79 8.62 -5.32 4.98
N PHE A 80 7.58 -4.52 4.72
CA PHE A 80 7.64 -3.06 4.85
C PHE A 80 8.12 -2.62 6.23
N LYS A 81 7.62 -3.27 7.28
CA LYS A 81 8.03 -2.98 8.65
C LYS A 81 9.52 -3.26 8.88
N LYS A 82 10.08 -4.32 8.28
CA LYS A 82 11.51 -4.68 8.40
C LYS A 82 12.42 -3.64 7.76
N VAL A 83 12.00 -3.06 6.64
CA VAL A 83 12.78 -2.05 5.89
C VAL A 83 12.45 -0.61 6.28
N GLY A 84 11.65 -0.40 7.34
CA GLY A 84 11.30 0.94 7.85
C GLY A 84 10.25 1.70 7.03
N ILE A 85 9.55 1.04 6.11
CA ILE A 85 8.44 1.63 5.37
C ILE A 85 7.22 1.72 6.30
N ARG A 86 6.71 2.93 6.50
CA ARG A 86 5.58 3.21 7.39
C ARG A 86 4.29 3.52 6.62
N PRO A 87 3.12 3.28 7.23
CA PRO A 87 1.87 3.82 6.72
C PRO A 87 1.91 5.35 6.67
N PRO A 88 1.08 5.97 5.81
CA PRO A 88 0.93 7.42 5.79
C PRO A 88 0.54 7.89 7.19
N ALA A 89 1.28 8.86 7.72
CA ALA A 89 0.87 9.55 8.93
C ALA A 89 -0.24 10.54 8.59
N PHE A 90 -1.23 10.67 9.46
CA PHE A 90 -2.14 11.82 9.40
C PHE A 90 -1.30 13.06 9.69
N VAL A 91 -1.14 13.92 8.69
CA VAL A 91 -0.63 15.28 8.90
C VAL A 91 -1.86 16.14 9.14
N PRO A 92 -2.15 16.56 10.38
CA PRO A 92 -3.19 17.57 10.59
C PRO A 92 -2.79 18.79 9.76
N PRO A 93 -3.76 19.50 9.13
CA PRO A 93 -3.45 20.80 8.56
C PRO A 93 -2.77 21.59 9.67
N SER A 94 -1.57 22.11 9.41
CA SER A 94 -0.85 22.96 10.35
C SER A 94 -1.84 24.06 10.74
N GLY A 95 -2.42 23.97 11.92
CA GLY A 95 -3.19 25.05 12.47
C GLY A 95 -2.24 26.24 12.50
N ASP A 96 -2.58 27.31 11.80
CA ASP A 96 -1.84 28.55 11.95
C ASP A 96 -1.71 28.81 13.46
N PRO A 97 -0.48 28.97 14.00
CA PRO A 97 -0.32 29.37 15.39
C PRO A 97 -0.91 30.77 15.67
N ALA A 98 -1.47 31.44 14.65
CA ALA A 98 -2.11 32.74 14.73
C ALA A 98 -3.57 32.74 15.21
N HIS A 99 -4.18 31.57 15.47
CA HIS A 99 -5.51 31.51 16.09
C HIS A 99 -5.47 30.76 17.42
N ALA A 100 -4.82 31.37 18.42
CA ALA A 100 -5.19 31.11 19.80
C ALA A 100 -6.65 31.57 19.99
N PRO A 101 -7.53 30.76 20.59
CA PRO A 101 -8.84 31.26 21.00
C PRO A 101 -8.58 32.39 22.00
N GLY A 102 -9.05 33.59 21.64
CA GLY A 102 -8.91 34.79 22.45
C GLY A 102 -9.41 34.54 23.87
N GLU A 103 -8.74 35.23 24.80
CA GLU A 103 -9.16 35.41 26.18
C GLU A 103 -10.68 35.52 26.27
N ALA A 104 -11.29 34.61 27.02
CA ALA A 104 -12.63 34.82 27.52
C ALA A 104 -12.55 36.02 28.46
N ASP A 105 -13.04 37.17 27.97
CA ASP A 105 -13.30 38.37 28.76
C ASP A 105 -14.04 38.00 30.05
N ALA A 106 -13.47 38.48 31.16
CA ALA A 106 -14.01 38.40 32.52
C ALA A 106 -15.06 39.49 32.79
#